data_AF-A0A067LZ50-F1
#
_entry.id   AF-A0A067LZ50-F1
#
_cell.length_a   1.000
_cell.length_b   1.000
_cell.length_c   1.000
_cell.angle_alpha   90.00
_cell.angle_beta   90.00
_cell.angle_gamma   90.00
#
_symmetry.space_group_name_H-M   'P 1'
#
loop_
_entity.id
_entity.type
_entity.pdbx_description
1 polymer ?
#
loop_
_entity_poly.entity_id
_entity_poly.type
_entity_poly.pdbx_seq_one_letter_code
_entity_poly.pdbx_strand_id
1 'polypeptide(L)'
;FISFFFLQPKRKKKTKIKKNPAKKRKRGQPEPMRETETVEVNIEGDELTGDKALDDLALETARDDDVELATHTGTGTTENLEQPAEHGKTVHDKAVVQSIKQQAIIAAKALGIKIPPDEEKTALGIFPKAAGAARRVRDSAPLREQFDLLLAAQNKTNKPIPSDTKVLRPCEPTRWNCDFDCLATHIVFRPVVEKLTAGAQNELNAYTMSEKQWELGDEIIHVLAIFDLVTDLFSKKEVPLVHQTVPILEDIERRLKCVVNEERGPVPAVVRVAAQAAILVQNKYCHLTGECEVYKIALILCPDKKLKWFTDN
;
A
#
# COMPACT_ATOMS: atom_id res chain seq x y z
N PHE A 1 0.54 -1.24 4.58
CA PHE A 1 1.16 -2.56 4.26
C PHE A 1 0.21 -3.48 3.49
N ILE A 2 -0.97 -3.80 4.04
CA ILE A 2 -2.01 -4.58 3.33
C ILE A 2 -2.56 -3.86 2.09
N SER A 3 -2.66 -2.54 2.13
CA SER A 3 -2.98 -1.64 1.00
C SER A 3 -2.17 -1.90 -0.28
N PHE A 4 -0.90 -2.32 -0.15
CA PHE A 4 -0.03 -2.62 -1.30
C PHE A 4 -0.49 -3.85 -2.10
N PHE A 5 -1.22 -4.78 -1.48
CA PHE A 5 -1.87 -5.88 -2.21
C PHE A 5 -2.90 -5.39 -3.22
N PHE A 6 -3.42 -4.19 -2.99
CA PHE A 6 -4.52 -3.59 -3.76
C PHE A 6 -4.05 -2.52 -4.74
N LEU A 7 -2.74 -2.32 -4.89
CA LEU A 7 -2.18 -1.37 -5.86
C LEU A 7 -1.99 -2.03 -7.23
N GLN A 8 -2.54 -1.42 -8.29
CA GLN A 8 -2.42 -1.95 -9.65
C GLN A 8 -1.00 -1.78 -10.24
N PRO A 9 -0.48 -2.76 -11.02
CA PRO A 9 0.78 -2.60 -11.74
C PRO A 9 0.66 -1.52 -12.83
N LYS A 10 1.57 -0.54 -12.84
CA LYS A 10 1.64 0.50 -13.88
C LYS A 10 1.99 -0.15 -15.24
N ARG A 11 1.11 -0.02 -16.24
CA ARG A 11 1.42 -0.41 -17.64
C ARG A 11 2.41 0.59 -18.24
N LYS A 12 3.60 0.12 -18.63
CA LYS A 12 4.59 0.94 -19.35
C LYS A 12 3.99 1.45 -20.67
N LYS A 13 3.95 2.78 -20.88
CA LYS A 13 3.57 3.37 -22.17
C LYS A 13 4.63 2.99 -23.21
N LYS A 14 4.23 2.31 -24.28
CA LYS A 14 5.10 2.06 -25.44
C LYS A 14 5.23 3.35 -26.23
N THR A 15 6.32 4.09 -26.01
CA THR A 15 6.62 5.29 -26.78
C THR A 15 7.07 4.89 -28.19
N LYS A 16 6.21 5.08 -29.19
CA LYS A 16 6.60 4.95 -30.60
C LYS A 16 7.44 6.18 -31.00
N ILE A 17 8.75 6.03 -31.09
CA ILE A 17 9.63 7.07 -31.62
C ILE A 17 9.49 7.09 -33.15
N LYS A 18 8.96 8.20 -33.71
CA LYS A 18 9.00 8.48 -35.15
C LYS A 18 10.44 8.78 -35.55
N LYS A 19 11.02 8.01 -36.47
CA LYS A 19 12.30 8.33 -37.13
C LYS A 19 12.08 9.52 -38.08
N ASN A 20 12.70 10.66 -37.80
CA ASN A 20 12.87 11.73 -38.79
C ASN A 20 14.19 11.54 -39.56
N PRO A 21 14.25 11.94 -40.84
CA PRO A 21 15.31 11.52 -41.76
C PRO A 21 16.61 12.29 -41.56
N ALA A 22 17.72 11.57 -41.66
CA ALA A 22 19.08 12.08 -41.50
C ALA A 22 19.48 13.08 -42.60
N LYS A 23 20.09 14.20 -42.18
CA LYS A 23 20.74 15.20 -43.04
C LYS A 23 22.00 14.60 -43.67
N LYS A 24 22.07 14.62 -45.00
CA LYS A 24 23.21 14.19 -45.84
C LYS A 24 24.47 15.02 -45.56
N ARG A 25 25.62 14.35 -45.37
CA ARG A 25 26.95 14.85 -45.78
C ARG A 25 27.76 13.73 -46.45
N LYS A 26 28.22 14.04 -47.67
CA LYS A 26 29.19 13.35 -48.56
C LYS A 26 30.56 13.18 -47.85
N ARG A 27 31.53 12.33 -48.21
CA ARG A 27 31.76 11.17 -49.12
C ARG A 27 33.24 10.78 -48.89
N GLY A 28 33.57 9.49 -48.73
CA GLY A 28 34.95 8.97 -48.73
C GLY A 28 34.99 7.48 -48.35
N GLN A 29 35.37 6.62 -49.31
CA GLN A 29 35.43 5.13 -49.29
C GLN A 29 36.84 4.61 -48.90
N PRO A 30 37.13 3.28 -48.82
CA PRO A 30 36.29 2.07 -48.69
C PRO A 30 36.72 1.08 -47.56
N GLU A 31 35.89 0.05 -47.40
CA GLU A 31 35.83 -1.16 -46.53
C GLU A 31 37.11 -2.04 -46.36
N PRO A 32 37.19 -2.99 -45.39
CA PRO A 32 36.34 -4.20 -45.41
C PRO A 32 35.78 -4.74 -44.07
N MET A 33 34.72 -5.54 -44.27
CA MET A 33 33.94 -6.38 -43.36
C MET A 33 34.72 -7.16 -42.30
N ARG A 34 34.14 -7.29 -41.09
CA ARG A 34 34.15 -8.56 -40.35
C ARG A 34 33.00 -8.69 -39.34
N GLU A 35 32.16 -9.66 -39.63
CA GLU A 35 31.42 -10.62 -38.78
C GLU A 35 30.73 -10.15 -37.50
N THR A 36 29.40 -10.36 -37.53
CA THR A 36 28.49 -10.53 -36.40
C THR A 36 28.97 -11.60 -35.43
N GLU A 37 29.27 -11.22 -34.19
CA GLU A 37 29.24 -12.14 -33.05
C GLU A 37 27.95 -11.95 -32.26
N THR A 38 27.06 -12.93 -32.41
CA THR A 38 26.01 -13.25 -31.47
C THR A 38 26.65 -13.76 -30.18
N VAL A 39 26.53 -13.00 -29.09
CA VAL A 39 26.77 -13.56 -27.75
C VAL A 39 25.41 -14.00 -27.19
N GLU A 40 25.14 -15.28 -27.36
CA GLU A 40 24.20 -16.01 -26.50
C GLU A 40 24.83 -16.09 -25.11
N VAL A 41 24.19 -15.51 -24.09
CA VAL A 41 24.49 -15.85 -22.71
C VAL A 41 23.38 -16.76 -22.22
N ASN A 42 23.74 -18.03 -22.08
CA ASN A 42 22.98 -19.05 -21.39
C ASN A 42 22.57 -18.58 -20.00
N ILE A 43 21.30 -18.78 -19.68
CA ILE A 43 20.77 -18.72 -18.31
C ILE A 43 21.13 -20.06 -17.67
N GLU A 44 22.26 -20.12 -16.98
CA GLU A 44 22.46 -21.12 -15.94
C GLU A 44 21.92 -20.57 -14.62
N GLY A 45 21.12 -21.41 -13.97
CA GLY A 45 20.38 -21.06 -12.77
C GLY A 45 21.33 -20.68 -11.64
N ASP A 46 21.04 -19.54 -11.03
CA ASP A 46 21.52 -19.24 -9.70
C ASP A 46 20.33 -19.11 -8.77
N GLU A 47 20.44 -19.89 -7.71
CA GLU A 47 19.45 -20.12 -6.68
C GLU A 47 19.31 -18.83 -5.86
N LEU A 48 18.36 -17.96 -6.26
CA LEU A 48 18.03 -16.75 -5.52
C LEU A 48 17.36 -17.13 -4.19
N THR A 49 18.18 -17.41 -3.19
CA THR A 49 17.80 -17.50 -1.78
C THR A 49 16.93 -16.30 -1.41
N GLY A 50 15.66 -16.58 -1.10
CA GLY A 50 14.63 -15.58 -0.81
C GLY A 50 14.85 -14.74 0.45
N ASP A 51 15.90 -15.03 1.23
CA ASP A 51 16.22 -14.34 2.49
C ASP A 51 16.74 -12.91 2.27
N LYS A 52 17.58 -12.67 1.24
CA LYS A 52 18.17 -11.34 1.00
C LYS A 52 17.15 -10.28 0.57
N ALA A 53 16.16 -10.66 -0.24
CA ALA A 53 15.12 -9.74 -0.71
C ALA A 53 14.18 -9.30 0.41
N LEU A 54 14.05 -10.12 1.46
CA LEU A 54 13.22 -9.79 2.61
C LEU A 54 13.96 -8.83 3.54
N ASP A 55 15.25 -9.04 3.82
CA ASP A 55 16.10 -8.22 4.71
C ASP A 55 16.12 -6.72 4.37
N ASP A 56 16.25 -6.37 3.09
CA ASP A 56 16.35 -4.98 2.62
C ASP A 56 15.10 -4.13 2.91
N LEU A 57 13.90 -4.73 3.01
CA LEU A 57 12.65 -3.99 3.29
C LEU A 57 12.57 -3.40 4.71
N ALA A 58 13.31 -3.97 5.67
CA ALA A 58 13.30 -3.47 7.06
C ALA A 58 14.27 -2.30 7.29
N LEU A 59 15.21 -2.07 6.37
CA LEU A 59 16.28 -1.09 6.57
C LEU A 59 15.95 0.31 6.02
N GLU A 60 14.92 0.47 5.19
CA GLU A 60 14.82 1.65 4.30
C GLU A 60 13.41 2.24 4.13
N THR A 61 12.63 2.45 5.21
CA THR A 61 11.38 3.23 5.14
C THR A 61 11.62 4.73 5.42
N ALA A 62 12.26 5.41 4.46
CA ALA A 62 12.12 6.85 4.25
C ALA A 62 12.41 7.16 2.76
N ARG A 63 11.45 7.77 2.06
CA ARG A 63 11.61 8.86 1.06
C ARG A 63 10.44 8.96 0.07
N ASP A 64 10.01 10.20 -0.12
CA ASP A 64 9.02 10.72 -1.06
C ASP A 64 9.52 10.70 -2.52
N ASP A 65 8.57 10.63 -3.48
CA ASP A 65 8.31 11.67 -4.50
C ASP A 65 7.34 11.19 -5.62
N ASP A 66 6.95 12.16 -6.45
CA ASP A 66 5.66 12.42 -7.10
C ASP A 66 5.11 11.47 -8.19
N VAL A 67 3.79 11.58 -8.42
CA VAL A 67 3.20 11.27 -9.73
C VAL A 67 2.19 12.35 -10.12
N GLU A 68 2.64 13.26 -10.99
CA GLU A 68 1.78 14.12 -11.81
C GLU A 68 0.87 13.30 -12.73
N LEU A 69 -0.41 13.68 -12.79
CA LEU A 69 -1.31 13.33 -13.88
C LEU A 69 -1.56 14.58 -14.72
N ALA A 70 -0.96 14.61 -15.91
CA ALA A 70 -0.96 15.74 -16.83
C ALA A 70 -2.37 16.28 -17.17
N THR A 71 -2.55 17.59 -16.99
CA THR A 71 -3.46 18.42 -17.79
C THR A 71 -2.64 19.25 -18.78
N HIS A 72 -3.01 19.18 -20.05
CA HIS A 72 -2.38 19.96 -21.12
C HIS A 72 -2.77 21.44 -21.01
N THR A 73 -1.79 22.35 -21.02
CA THR A 73 -1.66 23.50 -21.93
C THR A 73 -0.48 24.40 -21.51
N GLY A 74 0.38 24.80 -22.46
CA GLY A 74 1.21 26.00 -22.34
C GLY A 74 2.73 25.79 -22.32
N THR A 75 3.35 26.10 -23.45
CA THR A 75 4.78 26.34 -23.72
C THR A 75 5.61 26.98 -22.60
N GLY A 76 6.82 26.45 -22.37
CA GLY A 76 7.90 27.15 -21.65
C GLY A 76 9.08 26.23 -21.33
N THR A 77 10.17 26.41 -22.05
CA THR A 77 11.47 25.73 -21.90
C THR A 77 12.09 25.94 -20.51
N THR A 78 12.50 24.86 -19.84
CA THR A 78 13.70 24.85 -18.97
C THR A 78 14.27 23.44 -18.88
N GLU A 79 15.55 23.34 -19.21
CA GLU A 79 16.40 22.17 -19.04
C GLU A 79 16.66 21.98 -17.54
N ASN A 80 16.55 20.75 -17.02
CA ASN A 80 17.28 20.38 -15.80
C ASN A 80 17.69 18.91 -15.85
N LEU A 81 19.00 18.69 -15.74
CA LEU A 81 19.67 17.40 -15.66
C LEU A 81 19.55 16.83 -14.23
N GLU A 82 19.73 15.50 -14.16
CA GLU A 82 19.99 14.66 -12.97
C GLU A 82 18.79 14.16 -12.15
N GLN A 83 18.54 12.84 -12.24
CA GLN A 83 18.33 11.92 -11.09
C GLN A 83 18.23 10.45 -11.55
N PRO A 84 19.28 9.60 -11.35
CA PRO A 84 19.23 8.16 -11.64
C PRO A 84 18.96 7.25 -10.42
N ALA A 85 19.01 7.77 -9.19
CA ALA A 85 18.95 6.96 -7.97
C ALA A 85 17.53 6.53 -7.55
N GLU A 86 16.51 7.30 -7.93
CA GLU A 86 15.12 7.13 -7.50
C GLU A 86 14.43 5.90 -8.13
N HIS A 87 14.87 5.52 -9.34
CA HIS A 87 14.33 4.37 -10.06
C HIS A 87 14.73 3.02 -9.44
N GLY A 88 15.89 2.93 -8.77
CA GLY A 88 16.37 1.68 -8.18
C GLY A 88 15.53 1.23 -6.98
N LYS A 89 15.34 2.13 -6.02
CA LYS A 89 14.59 1.87 -4.77
C LYS A 89 13.13 1.51 -5.05
N THR A 90 12.45 2.29 -5.90
CA THR A 90 11.05 2.04 -6.25
C THR A 90 10.81 0.77 -7.08
N VAL A 91 11.85 0.23 -7.74
CA VAL A 91 11.79 -1.06 -8.43
C VAL A 91 12.02 -2.20 -7.42
N HIS A 92 12.97 -2.03 -6.52
CA HIS A 92 13.26 -2.98 -5.45
C HIS A 92 12.03 -3.19 -4.55
N ASP A 93 11.45 -2.12 -3.99
CA ASP A 93 10.28 -2.20 -3.09
C ASP A 93 9.11 -2.93 -3.75
N LYS A 94 8.87 -2.68 -5.04
CA LYS A 94 7.84 -3.38 -5.81
C LYS A 94 8.16 -4.85 -5.98
N ALA A 95 9.41 -5.21 -6.20
CA ALA A 95 9.83 -6.60 -6.32
C ALA A 95 9.61 -7.34 -4.99
N VAL A 96 9.95 -6.72 -3.85
CA VAL A 96 9.74 -7.32 -2.53
C VAL A 96 8.25 -7.50 -2.23
N VAL A 97 7.43 -6.47 -2.47
CA VAL A 97 5.97 -6.57 -2.32
C VAL A 97 5.38 -7.68 -3.20
N GLN A 98 5.84 -7.80 -4.44
CA GLN A 98 5.40 -8.88 -5.34
C GLN A 98 5.83 -10.25 -4.83
N SER A 99 7.06 -10.38 -4.32
CA SER A 99 7.58 -11.61 -3.73
C SER A 99 6.72 -12.06 -2.54
N ILE A 100 6.47 -11.14 -1.58
CA ILE A 100 5.62 -11.42 -0.41
C ILE A 100 4.20 -11.78 -0.85
N LYS A 101 3.64 -11.09 -1.85
CA LYS A 101 2.33 -11.44 -2.43
C LYS A 101 2.31 -12.86 -2.99
N GLN A 102 3.33 -13.26 -3.73
CA GLN A 102 3.41 -14.61 -4.28
C GLN A 102 3.55 -15.67 -3.17
N GLN A 103 4.43 -15.43 -2.20
CA GLN A 103 4.58 -16.31 -1.04
C GLN A 103 3.28 -16.47 -0.25
N ALA A 104 2.57 -15.36 -0.02
CA ALA A 104 1.28 -15.38 0.66
C ALA A 104 0.21 -16.18 -0.10
N ILE A 105 0.16 -16.04 -1.43
CA ILE A 105 -0.75 -16.83 -2.28
C ILE A 105 -0.40 -18.33 -2.21
N ILE A 106 0.89 -18.68 -2.19
CA ILE A 106 1.34 -20.08 -2.06
C ILE A 106 0.95 -20.64 -0.69
N ALA A 107 1.25 -19.91 0.38
CA ALA A 107 0.88 -20.30 1.75
C ALA A 107 -0.64 -20.43 1.92
N ALA A 108 -1.40 -19.47 1.40
CA ALA A 108 -2.86 -19.50 1.43
C ALA A 108 -3.45 -20.67 0.64
N LYS A 109 -2.87 -21.03 -0.51
CA LYS A 109 -3.26 -22.23 -1.28
C LYS A 109 -3.02 -23.51 -0.50
N ALA A 110 -1.93 -23.60 0.27
CA ALA A 110 -1.67 -24.75 1.14
C ALA A 110 -2.73 -24.89 2.25
N LEU A 111 -3.33 -23.77 2.67
CA LEU A 111 -4.47 -23.71 3.60
C LEU A 111 -5.84 -23.88 2.91
N GLY A 112 -5.87 -24.17 1.60
CA GLY A 112 -7.11 -24.34 0.82
C GLY A 112 -7.79 -23.04 0.38
N ILE A 113 -7.16 -21.88 0.63
CA ILE A 113 -7.71 -20.56 0.29
C ILE A 113 -7.35 -20.21 -1.16
N LYS A 114 -8.36 -19.92 -1.98
CA LYS A 114 -8.18 -19.46 -3.37
C LYS A 114 -8.88 -18.14 -3.57
N ILE A 115 -8.14 -17.14 -4.05
CA ILE A 115 -8.71 -15.85 -4.43
C ILE A 115 -9.43 -16.03 -5.78
N PRO A 116 -10.72 -15.72 -5.87
CA PRO A 116 -11.41 -15.69 -7.14
C PRO A 116 -11.04 -14.38 -7.89
N PRO A 117 -10.89 -14.43 -9.23
CA PRO A 117 -10.29 -13.33 -10.00
C PRO A 117 -11.15 -12.05 -10.02
N ASP A 118 -12.46 -12.17 -9.80
CA ASP A 118 -13.40 -11.07 -9.66
C ASP A 118 -13.23 -10.33 -8.34
N GLU A 119 -12.99 -11.05 -7.24
CA GLU A 119 -12.69 -10.46 -5.93
C GLU A 119 -11.34 -9.72 -5.97
N GLU A 120 -10.31 -10.31 -6.59
CA GLU A 120 -9.01 -9.64 -6.76
C GLU A 120 -9.16 -8.30 -7.51
N LYS A 121 -9.91 -8.31 -8.62
CA LYS A 121 -10.15 -7.09 -9.42
C LYS A 121 -10.94 -6.04 -8.63
N THR A 122 -11.92 -6.48 -7.85
CA THR A 122 -12.73 -5.60 -6.99
C THR A 122 -11.84 -4.89 -5.97
N ALA A 123 -10.97 -5.67 -5.33
CA ALA A 123 -10.08 -5.20 -4.27
C ALA A 123 -8.99 -4.24 -4.79
N LEU A 124 -8.38 -4.55 -5.93
CA LEU A 124 -7.39 -3.68 -6.60
C LEU A 124 -7.93 -2.28 -6.97
N GLY A 125 -9.26 -2.11 -6.98
CA GLY A 125 -9.89 -0.83 -7.28
C GLY A 125 -10.18 0.05 -6.06
N ILE A 126 -10.09 -0.47 -4.84
CA ILE A 126 -10.58 0.22 -3.63
C ILE A 126 -9.69 1.42 -3.30
N PHE A 127 -8.41 1.19 -2.97
CA PHE A 127 -7.50 2.28 -2.56
C PHE A 127 -7.28 3.35 -3.64
N PRO A 128 -7.10 3.02 -4.94
CA PRO A 128 -6.98 4.04 -5.97
C PRO A 128 -8.23 4.92 -6.09
N LYS A 129 -9.42 4.35 -5.95
CA LYS A 129 -10.66 5.12 -5.94
C LYS A 129 -10.76 6.00 -4.70
N ALA A 130 -10.44 5.44 -3.53
CA ALA A 130 -10.54 6.15 -2.28
C ALA A 130 -9.57 7.34 -2.21
N ALA A 131 -8.30 7.08 -2.44
CA ALA A 131 -7.25 8.09 -2.43
C ALA A 131 -7.45 9.10 -3.56
N GLY A 132 -7.90 8.67 -4.73
CA GLY A 132 -8.18 9.53 -5.87
C GLY A 132 -9.30 10.53 -5.60
N ALA A 133 -10.44 10.07 -5.07
CA ALA A 133 -11.54 10.94 -4.67
C ALA A 133 -11.10 11.95 -3.60
N ALA A 134 -10.41 11.47 -2.56
CA ALA A 134 -9.91 12.32 -1.47
C ALA A 134 -8.96 13.41 -1.98
N ARG A 135 -8.01 13.07 -2.85
CA ARG A 135 -7.09 14.05 -3.46
C ARG A 135 -7.83 15.10 -4.28
N ARG A 136 -8.76 14.68 -5.15
CA ARG A 136 -9.55 15.61 -5.96
C ARG A 136 -10.37 16.59 -5.12
N VAL A 137 -10.96 16.12 -4.03
CA VAL A 137 -11.71 16.98 -3.09
C VAL A 137 -10.77 17.94 -2.36
N ARG A 138 -9.59 17.48 -1.93
CA ARG A 138 -8.60 18.34 -1.25
C ARG A 138 -8.06 19.43 -2.18
N ASP A 139 -7.69 19.06 -3.40
CA ASP A 139 -6.93 19.91 -4.30
C ASP A 139 -7.83 20.90 -5.07
N SER A 140 -9.17 20.69 -5.08
CA SER A 140 -10.14 21.53 -5.78
C SER A 140 -11.08 22.25 -4.80
N ALA A 141 -10.92 23.56 -4.67
CA ALA A 141 -11.80 24.42 -3.86
C ALA A 141 -13.31 24.23 -4.13
N PRO A 142 -13.80 24.21 -5.39
CA PRO A 142 -15.24 24.03 -5.64
C PRO A 142 -15.74 22.64 -5.23
N LEU A 143 -14.94 21.59 -5.40
CA LEU A 143 -15.31 20.24 -4.95
C LEU A 143 -15.33 20.14 -3.42
N ARG A 144 -14.43 20.85 -2.73
CA ARG A 144 -14.41 20.93 -1.27
C ARG A 144 -15.65 21.65 -0.73
N GLU A 145 -16.01 22.79 -1.29
CA GLU A 145 -17.23 23.52 -0.91
C GLU A 145 -18.49 22.68 -1.14
N GLN A 146 -18.55 21.97 -2.28
CA GLN A 146 -19.67 21.08 -2.56
C GLN A 146 -19.73 19.89 -1.60
N PHE A 147 -18.58 19.32 -1.24
CA PHE A 147 -18.50 18.28 -0.21
C PHE A 147 -19.03 18.80 1.14
N ASP A 148 -18.62 20.00 1.56
CA ASP A 148 -19.08 20.62 2.81
C ASP A 148 -20.58 20.90 2.80
N LEU A 149 -21.12 21.37 1.66
CA LEU A 149 -22.56 21.57 1.48
C LEU A 149 -23.34 20.24 1.56
N LEU A 150 -22.85 19.19 0.92
CA LEU A 150 -23.47 17.86 0.99
C LEU A 150 -23.36 17.25 2.39
N LEU A 151 -22.24 17.46 3.08
CA LEU A 151 -22.04 17.03 4.46
C LEU A 151 -23.00 17.77 5.41
N ALA A 152 -23.13 19.09 5.27
CA ALA A 152 -24.07 19.88 6.05
C ALA A 152 -25.53 19.48 5.78
N ALA A 153 -25.88 19.16 4.52
CA ALA A 153 -27.19 18.66 4.16
C ALA A 153 -27.45 17.26 4.76
N GLN A 154 -26.45 16.37 4.73
CA GLN A 154 -26.55 15.03 5.31
C GLN A 154 -26.72 15.07 6.83
N ASN A 155 -26.00 15.97 7.52
CA ASN A 155 -26.10 16.14 8.97
C ASN A 155 -27.44 16.71 9.44
N LYS A 156 -28.24 17.28 8.54
CA LYS A 156 -29.63 17.71 8.83
C LYS A 156 -30.65 16.57 8.70
N THR A 157 -30.26 15.41 8.20
CA THR A 157 -31.16 14.25 8.05
C THR A 157 -31.22 13.41 9.34
N ASN A 158 -32.15 12.45 9.41
CA ASN A 158 -32.29 11.53 10.55
C ASN A 158 -31.07 10.62 10.80
N LYS A 159 -30.09 10.59 9.88
CA LYS A 159 -28.83 9.84 10.01
C LYS A 159 -27.64 10.78 9.81
N PRO A 160 -27.30 11.59 10.82
CA PRO A 160 -26.09 12.41 10.79
C PRO A 160 -24.84 11.53 10.77
N ILE A 161 -23.78 12.04 10.16
CA ILE A 161 -22.50 11.32 10.11
C ILE A 161 -21.83 11.48 11.48
N PRO A 162 -21.48 10.38 12.17
CA PRO A 162 -20.96 10.40 13.54
C PRO A 162 -19.46 10.72 13.59
N SER A 163 -18.99 11.68 12.79
CA SER A 163 -17.57 12.01 12.70
C SER A 163 -17.31 13.47 13.04
N ASP A 164 -16.38 13.69 13.97
CA ASP A 164 -15.82 15.02 14.25
C ASP A 164 -14.91 15.52 13.12
N THR A 165 -14.44 14.59 12.28
CA THR A 165 -13.65 14.92 11.10
C THR A 165 -14.57 15.51 10.04
N LYS A 166 -14.15 16.59 9.40
CA LYS A 166 -14.90 17.24 8.30
C LYS A 166 -14.20 17.11 6.94
N VAL A 167 -13.17 16.28 6.88
CA VAL A 167 -12.26 16.21 5.73
C VAL A 167 -12.16 14.77 5.26
N LEU A 168 -12.34 14.56 3.96
CA LEU A 168 -12.00 13.31 3.30
C LEU A 168 -10.47 13.23 3.20
N ARG A 169 -9.84 12.34 3.98
CA ARG A 169 -8.38 12.29 4.13
C ARG A 169 -7.73 11.57 2.94
N PRO A 170 -6.81 12.22 2.20
CA PRO A 170 -6.00 11.51 1.22
C PRO A 170 -4.97 10.61 1.89
N CYS A 171 -4.51 9.58 1.17
CA CYS A 171 -3.31 8.86 1.59
C CYS A 171 -2.08 9.72 1.34
N GLU A 172 -1.39 10.07 2.42
CA GLU A 172 -0.11 10.75 2.46
C GLU A 172 1.01 9.71 2.60
N PRO A 173 1.91 9.57 1.61
CA PRO A 173 2.94 8.53 1.61
C PRO A 173 3.86 8.54 2.84
N THR A 174 4.05 9.72 3.44
CA THR A 174 4.91 9.91 4.62
C THR A 174 4.30 9.39 5.93
N ARG A 175 3.00 9.03 5.95
CA ARG A 175 2.29 8.64 7.17
C ARG A 175 1.90 7.16 7.14
N TRP A 176 2.39 6.39 8.10
CA TRP A 176 2.21 4.94 8.13
C TRP A 176 0.75 4.46 8.18
N ASN A 177 -0.15 5.25 8.78
CA ASN A 177 -1.59 4.94 8.88
C ASN A 177 -2.42 5.56 7.74
N CYS A 178 -1.79 6.10 6.68
CA CYS A 178 -2.54 6.85 5.67
C CYS A 178 -3.60 6.00 4.97
N ASP A 179 -3.33 4.72 4.76
CA ASP A 179 -4.26 3.80 4.10
C ASP A 179 -5.51 3.57 4.95
N PHE A 180 -5.33 3.39 6.26
CA PHE A 180 -6.43 3.25 7.21
C PHE A 180 -7.26 4.53 7.26
N ASP A 181 -6.62 5.67 7.50
CA ASP A 181 -7.27 6.99 7.55
C ASP A 181 -8.05 7.30 6.26
N CYS A 182 -7.45 7.00 5.10
CA CYS A 182 -8.03 7.27 3.80
C CYS A 182 -9.29 6.43 3.59
N LEU A 183 -9.22 5.12 3.83
CA LEU A 183 -10.37 4.26 3.66
C LEU A 183 -11.45 4.50 4.72
N ALA A 184 -11.06 4.70 5.98
CA ALA A 184 -11.99 4.96 7.09
C ALA A 184 -12.79 6.24 6.88
N THR A 185 -12.15 7.35 6.54
CA THR A 185 -12.89 8.58 6.22
C THR A 185 -13.79 8.38 5.00
N HIS A 186 -13.34 7.63 4.00
CA HIS A 186 -14.13 7.37 2.81
C HIS A 186 -15.40 6.54 3.08
N ILE A 187 -15.33 5.55 3.98
CA ILE A 187 -16.50 4.75 4.38
C ILE A 187 -17.44 5.57 5.25
N VAL A 188 -16.93 6.34 6.21
CA VAL A 188 -17.73 7.25 7.05
C VAL A 188 -18.50 8.26 6.20
N PHE A 189 -17.88 8.82 5.15
CA PHE A 189 -18.52 9.77 4.24
C PHE A 189 -19.22 9.12 3.05
N ARG A 190 -19.43 7.80 3.03
CA ARG A 190 -20.12 7.08 1.96
C ARG A 190 -21.36 7.81 1.39
N PRO A 191 -22.36 8.25 2.19
CA PRO A 191 -23.55 8.91 1.64
C PRO A 191 -23.26 10.25 0.96
N VAL A 192 -22.19 10.93 1.35
CA VAL A 192 -21.75 12.20 0.76
C VAL A 192 -20.95 11.91 -0.51
N VAL A 193 -20.03 10.94 -0.47
CA VAL A 193 -19.18 10.57 -1.60
C VAL A 193 -20.00 9.97 -2.74
N GLU A 194 -21.03 9.17 -2.45
CA GLU A 194 -21.95 8.66 -3.48
C GLU A 194 -22.67 9.80 -4.22
N LYS A 195 -23.17 10.80 -3.50
CA LYS A 195 -23.79 12.00 -4.10
C LYS A 195 -22.79 12.83 -4.90
N LEU A 196 -21.59 13.02 -4.34
CA LEU A 196 -20.54 13.81 -4.97
C LEU A 196 -20.03 13.15 -6.27
N THR A 197 -19.88 11.82 -6.27
CA THR A 197 -19.40 11.07 -7.45
C THR A 197 -20.49 10.83 -8.49
N ALA A 198 -21.78 10.82 -8.11
CA ALA A 198 -22.89 10.74 -9.05
C ALA A 198 -23.14 12.05 -9.82
N GLY A 199 -22.65 13.18 -9.31
CA GLY A 199 -22.79 14.48 -9.95
C GLY A 199 -21.97 14.55 -11.25
N ALA A 200 -22.64 14.53 -12.41
CA ALA A 200 -21.98 14.62 -13.71
C ALA A 200 -21.10 15.87 -13.88
N GLN A 201 -21.43 16.95 -13.16
CA GLN A 201 -20.69 18.22 -13.16
C GLN A 201 -19.33 18.13 -12.44
N ASN A 202 -19.11 17.11 -11.62
CA ASN A 202 -17.95 17.03 -10.74
C ASN A 202 -16.80 16.24 -11.37
N GLU A 203 -17.04 15.55 -12.50
CA GLU A 203 -16.07 14.70 -13.20
C GLU A 203 -15.43 13.61 -12.30
N LEU A 204 -16.14 13.16 -11.26
CA LEU A 204 -15.66 12.16 -10.29
C LEU A 204 -16.18 10.73 -10.53
N ASN A 205 -16.86 10.49 -11.65
CA ASN A 205 -17.45 9.18 -12.00
C ASN A 205 -16.42 8.03 -12.01
N ALA A 206 -15.15 8.32 -12.30
CA ALA A 206 -14.07 7.32 -12.29
C ALA A 206 -13.79 6.75 -10.89
N TYR A 207 -14.12 7.52 -9.84
CA TYR A 207 -13.88 7.16 -8.44
C TYR A 207 -15.10 6.51 -7.77
N THR A 208 -16.23 6.37 -8.47
CA THR A 208 -17.42 5.71 -7.94
C THR A 208 -17.13 4.25 -7.58
N MET A 209 -17.39 3.87 -6.34
CA MET A 209 -17.26 2.50 -5.85
C MET A 209 -18.56 1.71 -6.07
N SER A 210 -18.46 0.44 -6.46
CA SER A 210 -19.61 -0.48 -6.49
C SER A 210 -19.95 -0.98 -5.08
N GLU A 211 -21.15 -1.52 -4.87
CA GLU A 211 -21.55 -2.08 -3.56
C GLU A 211 -20.54 -3.08 -3.00
N LYS A 212 -20.09 -4.03 -3.84
CA LYS A 212 -19.06 -5.01 -3.45
C LYS A 212 -17.73 -4.39 -3.01
N GLN A 213 -17.40 -3.20 -3.52
CA GLN A 213 -16.18 -2.47 -3.12
C GLN A 213 -16.35 -1.79 -1.77
N TRP A 214 -17.56 -1.32 -1.45
CA TRP A 214 -17.89 -0.78 -0.14
C TRP A 214 -17.87 -1.87 0.94
N GLU A 215 -18.53 -3.00 0.68
CA GLU A 215 -18.54 -4.16 1.57
C GLU A 215 -17.12 -4.68 1.83
N LEU A 216 -16.35 -4.90 0.76
CA LEU A 216 -14.95 -5.34 0.89
C LEU A 216 -14.06 -4.28 1.55
N GLY A 217 -14.34 -3.01 1.33
CA GLY A 217 -13.64 -1.90 2.00
C GLY A 217 -13.83 -1.95 3.51
N ASP A 218 -15.05 -2.23 3.97
CA ASP A 218 -15.37 -2.34 5.40
C ASP A 218 -14.59 -3.48 6.05
N GLU A 219 -14.55 -4.65 5.41
CA GLU A 219 -13.73 -5.80 5.85
C GLU A 219 -12.23 -5.46 5.93
N ILE A 220 -11.70 -4.73 4.94
CA ILE A 220 -10.29 -4.30 4.94
C ILE A 220 -9.99 -3.35 6.11
N ILE A 221 -10.91 -2.45 6.47
CA ILE A 221 -10.73 -1.54 7.62
C ILE A 221 -10.56 -2.33 8.91
N HIS A 222 -11.35 -3.37 9.13
CA HIS A 222 -11.27 -4.18 10.36
C HIS A 222 -9.87 -4.79 10.54
N VAL A 223 -9.24 -5.23 9.44
CA VAL A 223 -7.86 -5.74 9.48
C VAL A 223 -6.84 -4.62 9.65
N LEU A 224 -7.02 -3.50 8.95
CA LEU A 224 -6.12 -2.34 9.09
C LEU A 224 -6.16 -1.73 10.50
N ALA A 225 -7.30 -1.80 11.19
CA ALA A 225 -7.47 -1.32 12.56
C ALA A 225 -6.54 -2.04 13.56
N ILE A 226 -6.11 -3.28 13.26
CA ILE A 226 -5.10 -4.00 14.06
C ILE A 226 -3.80 -3.22 14.10
N PHE A 227 -3.37 -2.68 12.96
CA PHE A 227 -2.13 -1.91 12.84
C PHE A 227 -2.28 -0.46 13.30
N ASP A 228 -3.43 0.14 13.06
CA ASP A 228 -3.72 1.50 13.49
C ASP A 228 -3.64 1.64 15.01
N LEU A 229 -4.28 0.73 15.75
CA LEU A 229 -4.23 0.68 17.21
C LEU A 229 -2.79 0.60 17.75
N VAL A 230 -1.95 -0.22 17.11
CA VAL A 230 -0.56 -0.41 17.49
C VAL A 230 0.27 0.82 17.18
N THR A 231 0.07 1.41 16.01
CA THR A 231 0.80 2.61 15.58
C THR A 231 0.46 3.80 16.47
N ASP A 232 -0.82 3.98 16.83
CA ASP A 232 -1.26 5.00 17.78
C ASP A 232 -0.66 4.79 19.17
N LEU A 233 -0.57 3.53 19.61
CA LEU A 233 0.06 3.20 20.89
C LEU A 233 1.54 3.58 20.91
N PHE A 234 2.32 3.19 19.90
CA PHE A 234 3.75 3.49 19.82
C PHE A 234 4.07 4.93 19.42
N SER A 235 3.09 5.71 18.96
CA SER A 235 3.25 7.14 18.66
C SER A 235 3.16 8.04 19.92
N LYS A 236 2.79 7.49 21.08
CA LYS A 236 2.69 8.24 22.34
C LYS A 236 4.10 8.58 22.86
N LYS A 237 4.32 9.86 23.17
CA LYS A 237 5.64 10.39 23.56
C LYS A 237 6.03 10.16 25.03
N GLU A 238 5.06 9.87 25.88
CA GLU A 238 5.22 9.98 27.34
C GLU A 238 5.54 8.64 28.03
N VAL A 239 5.34 7.51 27.36
CA VAL A 239 5.43 6.18 27.98
C VAL A 239 6.52 5.34 27.30
N PRO A 240 7.50 4.79 28.04
CA PRO A 240 8.48 3.88 27.48
C PRO A 240 7.82 2.53 27.17
N LEU A 241 7.57 2.23 25.90
CA LEU A 241 6.82 1.04 25.46
C LEU A 241 7.72 -0.08 24.89
N VAL A 242 9.04 0.03 25.02
CA VAL A 242 9.99 -0.98 24.49
C VAL A 242 9.71 -2.38 25.04
N HIS A 243 9.32 -2.48 26.31
CA HIS A 243 8.95 -3.74 26.95
C HIS A 243 7.63 -4.35 26.41
N GLN A 244 6.84 -3.58 25.66
CA GLN A 244 5.59 -4.04 25.05
C GLN A 244 5.78 -4.49 23.59
N THR A 245 6.93 -4.21 22.95
CA THR A 245 7.16 -4.54 21.54
C THR A 245 6.92 -6.03 21.26
N VAL A 246 7.57 -6.94 21.98
CA VAL A 246 7.41 -8.39 21.77
C VAL A 246 5.96 -8.84 22.04
N PRO A 247 5.32 -8.52 23.19
CA PRO A 247 3.91 -8.87 23.42
C PRO A 247 2.94 -8.35 22.35
N ILE A 248 3.17 -7.14 21.82
CA ILE A 248 2.32 -6.56 20.78
C ILE A 248 2.54 -7.25 19.45
N LEU A 249 3.79 -7.60 19.09
CA LEU A 249 4.06 -8.35 17.87
C LEU A 249 3.36 -9.73 17.89
N GLU A 250 3.35 -10.41 19.04
CA GLU A 250 2.61 -11.67 19.24
C GLU A 250 1.09 -11.47 19.17
N ASP A 251 0.56 -10.36 19.70
CA ASP A 251 -0.88 -10.03 19.59
C ASP A 251 -1.30 -9.76 18.14
N ILE A 252 -0.48 -9.04 17.36
CA ILE A 252 -0.73 -8.81 15.93
C ILE A 252 -0.78 -10.16 15.20
N GLU A 253 0.21 -11.03 15.39
CA GLU A 253 0.26 -12.33 14.74
C GLU A 253 -0.98 -13.17 15.09
N ARG A 254 -1.35 -13.23 16.37
CA ARG A 254 -2.56 -13.92 16.83
C ARG A 254 -3.81 -13.37 16.15
N ARG A 255 -4.00 -12.05 16.13
CA ARG A 255 -5.17 -11.42 15.50
C ARG A 255 -5.24 -11.68 14.00
N LEU A 256 -4.09 -11.64 13.30
CA LEU A 256 -4.03 -11.98 11.88
C LEU A 256 -4.35 -13.46 11.64
N LYS A 257 -3.89 -14.37 12.49
CA LYS A 257 -4.27 -15.79 12.41
C LYS A 257 -5.78 -15.98 12.59
N CYS A 258 -6.41 -15.27 13.53
CA CYS A 258 -7.86 -15.29 13.66
C CYS A 258 -8.59 -14.85 12.37
N VAL A 259 -8.04 -13.86 11.65
CA VAL A 259 -8.57 -13.42 10.34
C VAL A 259 -8.38 -14.50 9.27
N VAL A 260 -7.18 -15.08 9.17
CA VAL A 260 -6.88 -16.15 8.19
C VAL A 260 -7.75 -17.39 8.40
N ASN A 261 -8.01 -17.74 9.66
CA ASN A 261 -8.76 -18.92 10.08
C ASN A 261 -10.29 -18.69 10.18
N GLU A 262 -10.77 -17.47 9.92
CA GLU A 262 -12.20 -17.12 10.01
C GLU A 262 -12.81 -17.37 11.41
N GLU A 263 -12.01 -17.25 12.47
CA GLU A 263 -12.43 -17.56 13.85
C GLU A 263 -13.53 -16.63 14.37
N ARG A 264 -13.69 -15.46 13.76
CA ARG A 264 -14.69 -14.44 14.13
C ARG A 264 -15.84 -14.30 13.13
N GLY A 265 -15.89 -15.17 12.12
CA GLY A 265 -16.90 -15.15 11.06
C GLY A 265 -16.29 -15.27 9.66
N PRO A 266 -17.13 -15.37 8.62
CA PRO A 266 -16.67 -15.47 7.24
C PRO A 266 -15.87 -14.23 6.82
N VAL A 267 -14.70 -14.43 6.21
CA VAL A 267 -13.85 -13.33 5.74
C VAL A 267 -13.53 -13.55 4.25
N PRO A 268 -13.62 -12.51 3.40
CA PRO A 268 -13.30 -12.64 1.97
C PRO A 268 -11.89 -13.22 1.74
N ALA A 269 -11.75 -14.07 0.72
CA ALA A 269 -10.51 -14.79 0.46
C ALA A 269 -9.32 -13.83 0.26
N VAL A 270 -9.54 -12.69 -0.41
CA VAL A 270 -8.51 -11.68 -0.63
C VAL A 270 -8.02 -11.07 0.69
N VAL A 271 -8.92 -10.81 1.63
CA VAL A 271 -8.58 -10.26 2.95
C VAL A 271 -7.76 -11.29 3.75
N ARG A 272 -8.13 -12.57 3.67
CA ARG A 272 -7.38 -13.66 4.31
C ARG A 272 -5.97 -13.81 3.73
N VAL A 273 -5.82 -13.74 2.40
CA VAL A 273 -4.48 -13.78 1.78
C VAL A 273 -3.66 -12.54 2.14
N ALA A 274 -4.29 -11.37 2.22
CA ALA A 274 -3.60 -10.16 2.66
C ALA A 274 -3.16 -10.26 4.14
N ALA A 275 -3.98 -10.84 5.01
CA ALA A 275 -3.60 -11.14 6.40
C ALA A 275 -2.45 -12.15 6.47
N GLN A 276 -2.46 -13.19 5.63
CA GLN A 276 -1.35 -14.14 5.52
C GLN A 276 -0.05 -13.46 5.10
N ALA A 277 -0.12 -12.52 4.16
CA ALA A 277 1.03 -11.72 3.77
C ALA A 277 1.56 -10.84 4.89
N ALA A 278 0.66 -10.26 5.68
CA ALA A 278 1.04 -9.50 6.86
C ALA A 278 1.74 -10.38 7.91
N ILE A 279 1.30 -11.64 8.09
CA ILE A 279 1.99 -12.60 8.96
C ILE A 279 3.41 -12.89 8.46
N LEU A 280 3.63 -13.06 7.16
CA LEU A 280 4.98 -13.31 6.62
C LEU A 280 5.94 -12.16 6.95
N VAL A 281 5.48 -10.92 6.82
CA VAL A 281 6.27 -9.75 7.17
C VAL A 281 6.45 -9.59 8.67
N GLN A 282 5.38 -9.86 9.42
CA GLN A 282 5.44 -9.86 10.88
C GLN A 282 6.47 -10.85 11.40
N ASN A 283 6.52 -12.07 10.86
CA ASN A 283 7.48 -13.10 11.25
C ASN A 283 8.94 -12.63 11.07
N LYS A 284 9.20 -11.86 10.00
CA LYS A 284 10.50 -11.24 9.80
C LYS A 284 10.82 -10.22 10.90
N TYR A 285 9.89 -9.31 11.21
CA TYR A 285 10.09 -8.35 12.29
C TYR A 285 10.21 -9.01 13.66
N CYS A 286 9.48 -10.11 13.91
CA CYS A 286 9.64 -10.92 15.12
C CYS A 286 11.04 -11.53 15.21
N HIS A 287 11.58 -12.04 14.09
CA HIS A 287 12.95 -12.57 14.04
C HIS A 287 13.98 -11.49 14.38
N LEU A 288 13.94 -10.33 13.69
CA LEU A 288 14.84 -9.20 13.95
C LEU A 288 14.72 -8.65 15.38
N THR A 289 13.50 -8.58 15.91
CA THR A 289 13.25 -8.18 17.31
C THR A 289 13.84 -9.19 18.29
N GLY A 290 13.79 -10.48 17.94
CA GLY A 290 14.37 -11.57 18.73
C GLY A 290 15.90 -11.57 18.78
N GLU A 291 16.57 -11.03 17.76
CA GLU A 291 18.03 -10.87 17.73
C GLU A 291 18.51 -9.68 18.57
N CYS A 292 17.65 -8.66 18.76
CA CYS A 292 17.97 -7.50 19.57
C CYS A 292 17.67 -7.74 21.05
N GLU A 293 18.72 -7.91 21.86
CA GLU A 293 18.62 -8.18 23.29
C GLU A 293 17.87 -7.09 24.07
N VAL A 294 17.87 -5.84 23.56
CA VAL A 294 17.21 -4.69 24.21
C VAL A 294 15.74 -4.98 24.52
N TYR A 295 15.02 -5.62 23.59
CA TYR A 295 13.60 -5.93 23.79
C TYR A 295 13.39 -7.00 24.88
N LYS A 296 14.27 -8.01 24.93
CA LYS A 296 14.24 -9.06 25.96
C LYS A 296 14.60 -8.49 27.34
N ILE A 297 15.66 -7.69 27.42
CA ILE A 297 16.08 -7.02 28.65
C ILE A 297 14.96 -6.12 29.16
N ALA A 298 14.36 -5.28 28.31
CA ALA A 298 13.25 -4.41 28.69
C ALA A 298 12.03 -5.19 29.20
N LEU A 299 11.71 -6.34 28.58
CA LEU A 299 10.63 -7.21 29.03
C LEU A 299 10.91 -7.82 30.41
N ILE A 300 12.13 -8.29 30.67
CA ILE A 300 12.56 -8.88 31.96
C ILE A 300 12.60 -7.82 33.07
N LEU A 301 12.99 -6.59 32.73
CA LEU A 301 13.04 -5.48 33.70
C LEU A 301 11.66 -4.96 34.07
N CYS A 302 10.59 -5.35 33.37
CA CYS A 302 9.22 -5.00 33.73
C CYS A 302 8.70 -5.95 34.82
N PRO A 303 8.48 -5.48 36.08
CA PRO A 303 8.14 -6.35 37.20
C PRO A 303 6.89 -7.19 36.94
N ASP A 304 5.84 -6.61 36.39
CA ASP A 304 4.57 -7.29 36.11
C ASP A 304 4.73 -8.44 35.10
N LYS A 305 5.57 -8.26 34.08
CA LYS A 305 5.80 -9.26 33.04
C LYS A 305 6.73 -10.37 33.54
N LYS A 306 7.75 -10.01 34.30
CA LYS A 306 8.64 -10.96 34.98
C LYS A 306 7.86 -11.88 35.92
N LEU A 307 6.98 -11.31 36.75
CA LEU A 307 6.15 -12.09 37.69
C LEU A 307 5.17 -13.01 36.96
N LYS A 308 4.58 -12.55 35.84
CA LYS A 308 3.71 -13.40 35.02
C LYS A 308 4.48 -14.60 34.45
N TRP A 309 5.70 -14.39 33.95
CA TRP A 309 6.52 -15.48 33.41
C TRP A 309 6.81 -16.59 34.44
N PHE A 310 7.11 -16.23 35.70
CA PHE A 310 7.30 -17.19 36.81
C PHE A 310 6.01 -17.86 37.29
N THR A 311 4.85 -17.31 36.92
CA THR A 311 3.56 -17.97 37.20
C THR A 311 3.20 -18.96 36.11
N ASP A 312 3.55 -18.64 34.86
CA ASP A 312 3.21 -19.41 33.67
C ASP A 312 4.21 -20.55 33.36
N ASN A 313 5.39 -20.58 34.00
CA ASN A 313 6.46 -21.60 33.87
C ASN A 313 6.95 -22.05 35.24
#